data_AF-A0A256YRA9-F1
#
_entry.id   AF-A0A256YRA9-F1
#
_cell.length_a   1.000
_cell.length_b   1.000
_cell.length_c   1.000
_cell.angle_alpha   90.00
_cell.angle_beta   90.00
_cell.angle_gamma   90.00
#
_symmetry.space_group_name_H-M   'P 1'
#
loop_
_entity.id
_entity.type
_entity.pdbx_description
1 polymer ?
#
loop_
_entity_poly.entity_id
_entity_poly.type
_entity_poly.pdbx_seq_one_letter_code
_entity_poly.pdbx_strand_id
1 'polypeptide(L)' 'MKRKNWALGFLGFMSLLGIKGILSGDYSESVWLIWLIWFIYFIPKKKS' A
#
# COMPACT_ATOMS: atom_id res chain seq x y z
N MET A 1 4.44 0.87 -23.72
CA MET A 1 5.20 0.52 -22.50
C MET A 1 4.21 0.14 -21.40
N LYS A 2 4.11 -1.14 -21.00
CA LYS A 2 3.32 -1.52 -19.83
C LYS A 2 3.95 -0.84 -18.61
N ARG A 3 3.23 0.04 -17.90
CA ARG A 3 3.72 0.67 -16.67
C ARG A 3 3.98 -0.44 -15.64
N LYS A 4 5.23 -0.91 -15.55
CA LYS A 4 5.65 -2.01 -14.65
C LYS A 4 5.30 -1.74 -13.18
N ASN A 5 5.04 -0.48 -12.82
CA ASN A 5 4.74 -0.05 -11.46
C ASN A 5 3.23 -0.10 -11.12
N TRP A 6 2.37 -0.63 -12.00
CA TRP A 6 0.93 -0.73 -11.73
C TRP A 6 0.62 -1.64 -10.52
N ALA A 7 1.40 -2.72 -10.36
CA ALA A 7 1.31 -3.60 -9.19
C ALA A 7 1.62 -2.86 -7.87
N LEU A 8 2.49 -1.86 -7.90
CA LEU A 8 2.79 -1.03 -6.72
C LEU A 8 1.60 -0.13 -6.36
N GLY A 9 0.93 0.44 -7.35
CA GLY A 9 -0.32 1.19 -7.12
C GLY A 9 -1.41 0.32 -6.50
N PHE A 10 -1.53 -0.93 -6.96
CA PHE A 10 -2.46 -1.90 -6.37
C PHE A 10 -2.10 -2.27 -4.92
N LEU A 11 -0.81 -2.47 -4.62
CA LEU A 11 -0.35 -2.71 -3.25
C LEU A 11 -0.60 -1.52 -2.33
N GLY A 12 -0.41 -0.29 -2.83
CA GLY A 12 -0.76 0.93 -2.11
C GLY A 12 -2.26 1.07 -1.84
N PHE A 13 -3.11 0.63 -2.77
CA PHE A 13 -4.56 0.58 -2.56
C PHE A 13 -4.96 -0.45 -1.50
N MET A 14 -4.37 -1.65 -1.54
CA MET A 14 -4.62 -2.70 -0.53
C MET A 14 -4.28 -2.26 0.88
N SER A 15 -3.26 -1.42 1.07
CA SER A 15 -2.94 -0.88 2.39
C SER A 15 -4.04 0.00 3.02
N LEU A 16 -4.98 0.54 2.24
CA LEU A 16 -6.17 1.23 2.78
C LEU A 16 -7.12 0.26 3.50
N LEU A 17 -7.18 -1.00 3.06
CA LEU A 17 -7.95 -2.04 3.75
C LEU A 17 -7.33 -2.34 5.13
N GLY A 18 -6.00 -2.31 5.24
CA GLY A 18 -5.35 -2.46 6.53
C GLY A 18 -5.64 -1.32 7.51
N ILE A 19 -5.75 -0.08 7.02
CA ILE A 19 -6.19 1.06 7.84
C ILE A 19 -7.62 0.84 8.36
N LYS A 20 -8.53 0.36 7.48
CA LYS A 20 -9.90 0.01 7.87
C LYS A 20 -9.95 -1.14 8.88
N GLY A 21 -9.09 -2.15 8.73
CA GLY A 21 -8.93 -3.26 9.67
C GLY A 21 -8.59 -2.80 11.09
N ILE A 22 -7.63 -1.89 11.23
CA ILE A 22 -7.29 -1.29 12.53
C ILE A 22 -8.50 -0.55 13.13
N LEU A 23 -9.21 0.24 12.32
CA LEU A 23 -10.37 1.01 12.77
C LEU A 23 -11.56 0.14 13.18
N SER A 24 -11.67 -1.06 12.61
CA SER A 24 -12.76 -2.01 12.88
C SER A 24 -12.41 -3.08 13.92
N GLY A 25 -11.15 -3.13 14.38
CA GLY A 25 -10.67 -4.12 15.34
C GLY A 25 -10.37 -5.49 14.73
N ASP A 26 -10.43 -5.63 13.40
CA ASP A 26 -10.06 -6.86 12.69
C ASP A 26 -8.58 -6.83 12.31
N TYR A 27 -7.78 -7.44 13.17
CA TYR A 27 -6.33 -7.53 13.00
C TYR A 27 -5.92 -8.37 11.78
N SER A 28 -6.83 -9.19 11.23
CA SER A 28 -6.58 -9.98 10.01
C SER A 28 -6.34 -9.07 8.81
N GLU A 29 -7.09 -7.97 8.71
CA GLU A 29 -6.94 -6.97 7.64
C GLU A 29 -5.71 -6.08 7.87
N SER A 30 -5.26 -5.94 9.12
CA SER A 30 -4.09 -5.11 9.47
C SER A 30 -2.79 -5.61 8.85
N VAL A 31 -2.70 -6.87 8.41
CA VAL A 31 -1.53 -7.40 7.68
C VAL A 31 -1.26 -6.61 6.39
N TRP A 32 -2.30 -6.02 5.79
CA TRP A 32 -2.17 -5.24 4.57
C TRP A 32 -1.44 -3.91 4.76
N LEU A 33 -1.36 -3.40 6.00
CA LEU A 33 -0.59 -2.19 6.31
C LEU A 33 0.92 -2.37 6.16
N ILE A 34 1.44 -3.61 6.25
CA ILE A 34 2.87 -3.85 6.10
C ILE A 34 3.34 -3.48 4.67
N TRP A 35 2.43 -3.61 3.69
CA TRP A 35 2.67 -3.23 2.31
C TRP A 35 2.64 -1.71 2.09
N LEU A 36 2.06 -0.94 3.01
CA LEU A 36 2.09 0.53 2.96
C LEU A 36 3.53 1.06 3.12
N ILE A 37 4.29 0.47 4.05
CA ILE A 37 5.70 0.83 4.29
C ILE A 37 6.52 0.57 3.03
N TRP A 38 6.31 -0.59 2.42
CA TRP A 38 6.95 -0.96 1.16
C TRP A 38 6.54 -0.03 0.01
N PHE A 39 5.26 0.32 -0.06
CA PHE A 39 4.72 1.23 -1.06
C PHE A 39 5.38 2.61 -0.98
N ILE A 40 5.49 3.20 0.22
CA ILE A 40 6.11 4.52 0.43
C ILE A 40 7.56 4.55 -0.07
N TYR A 41 8.32 3.48 0.13
CA TYR A 41 9.69 3.37 -0.37
C TYR A 41 9.76 3.35 -1.91
N PHE A 42 8.73 2.80 -2.55
CA PHE A 42 8.62 2.70 -4.01
C PHE A 42 7.96 3.91 -4.67
N ILE A 43 7.41 4.86 -3.92
CA ILE A 43 6.92 6.13 -4.48
C ILE A 43 8.16 6.87 -5.01
N PRO A 44 8.27 7.07 -6.34
CA PRO A 44 9.39 7.79 -6.90
C PRO A 44 9.36 9.21 -6.35
N LYS A 45 10.37 9.58 -5.55
CA LYS A 45 10.60 10.99 -5.22
C LYS A 45 10.76 11.71 -6.54
N LYS A 46 9.81 12.59 -6.86
CA LYS A 46 9.89 13.47 -8.01
C LYS A 46 11.24 14.18 -7.93
N LYS A 47 12.20 13.80 -8.79
CA LYS A 47 13.40 14.59 -9.01
C LYS A 47 12.91 15.88 -9.65
N SER A 48 12.74 16.89 -8.80
CA SER A 48 12.56 18.27 -9.24
C SER A 48 13.86 18.79 -9.85
#